data_AF-A0A2H6EL21-F1
#
_entry.id   AF-A0A2H6EL21-F1
#
_cell.length_a   1.000
_cell.length_b   1.000
_cell.length_c   1.000
_cell.angle_alpha   90.00
_cell.angle_beta   90.00
_cell.angle_gamma   90.00
#
_symmetry.space_group_name_H-M   'P 1'
#
loop_
_entity.id
_entity.type
_entity.pdbx_description
1 polymer ?
#
loop_
_entity_poly.entity_id
_entity_poly.type
_entity_poly.pdbx_seq_one_letter_code
_entity_poly.pdbx_strand_id
1 'polypeptide(L)'
;MLLAVFEELERNKKNIRWLSEGLKAAIKEYNTVWMNELRLTDTGLSRYYGEGFGIPPETEPGHFNHILEPYAKKYKISIDKFIKKYNNREIIEPKLDKYFIHDRSLRESGHDTSYRLINISASLNTVDLNSLLYKYEKDIEFIIKEYFDDSFTYSKNITYKSSFWRKKSLIRKKLINKYLWDNTKGVFFDYNFEKSQLTGFESATSFYTMWSKLAEKKQAQSLVNNLLPHLEAPGGILSTSKKSCGKISSTRPQRQWDYPFGWAPHQIIIWKALSNYGYSNICERLAYKWLYTITKNAVDYNGTIPEKFDVIERTHKIFAEYGNVGTDFDYITREGFGWMNASFQLGQKYISDKNISNLNKLIPPEWIF
;
A
#
# COMPACT_ATOMS: atom_id res chain seq x y z
N MET A 1 9.87 5.66 -8.38
CA MET A 1 11.25 5.31 -7.98
C MET A 1 12.26 5.77 -9.03
N LEU A 2 12.11 5.38 -10.30
CA LEU A 2 13.02 5.74 -11.40
C LEU A 2 13.39 7.24 -11.44
N LEU A 3 12.37 8.12 -11.47
CA LEU A 3 12.59 9.57 -11.55
C LEU A 3 13.34 10.12 -10.32
N ALA A 4 12.95 9.70 -9.12
CA ALA A 4 13.59 10.16 -7.88
C ALA A 4 15.07 9.77 -7.81
N VAL A 5 15.43 8.57 -8.28
CA VAL A 5 16.85 8.16 -8.37
C VAL A 5 17.55 8.96 -9.46
N PHE A 6 16.94 9.09 -10.64
CA PHE A 6 17.51 9.87 -11.73
C PHE A 6 17.80 11.31 -11.30
N GLU A 7 16.89 11.93 -10.54
CA GLU A 7 17.00 13.32 -10.11
C GLU A 7 18.30 13.61 -9.33
N GLU A 8 18.80 12.63 -8.57
CA GLU A 8 20.04 12.69 -7.78
C GLU A 8 21.31 12.35 -8.59
N LEU A 9 21.17 11.86 -9.82
CA LEU A 9 22.30 11.50 -10.68
C LEU A 9 22.79 12.69 -11.53
N GLU A 10 24.09 12.76 -11.83
CA GLU A 10 24.60 13.76 -12.78
C GLU A 10 23.95 13.66 -14.16
N ARG A 11 23.67 14.80 -14.79
CA ARG A 11 23.05 14.88 -16.11
C ARG A 11 24.08 14.63 -17.22
N ASN A 12 24.41 13.37 -17.44
CA ASN A 12 25.32 12.93 -18.49
C ASN A 12 24.68 11.86 -19.40
N LYS A 13 25.32 11.57 -20.54
CA LYS A 13 24.80 10.61 -21.54
C LYS A 13 24.55 9.21 -20.95
N LYS A 14 25.38 8.77 -20.00
CA LYS A 14 25.24 7.46 -19.34
C LYS A 14 23.95 7.41 -18.51
N ASN A 15 23.68 8.42 -17.71
CA ASN A 15 22.50 8.45 -16.84
C ASN A 15 21.21 8.70 -17.63
N ILE A 16 21.27 9.46 -18.73
CA ILE A 16 20.13 9.57 -19.67
C ILE A 16 19.81 8.22 -20.33
N ARG A 17 20.83 7.44 -20.71
CA ARG A 17 20.62 6.07 -21.20
C ARG A 17 20.01 5.17 -20.12
N TRP A 18 20.48 5.28 -18.87
CA TRP A 18 19.89 4.53 -17.76
C TRP A 18 18.41 4.89 -17.54
N LEU A 19 18.06 6.19 -17.60
CA LEU A 19 16.67 6.65 -17.54
C LEU A 19 15.83 6.07 -18.68
N SER A 20 16.37 6.02 -19.91
CA SER A 20 15.70 5.43 -21.08
C SER A 20 15.38 3.95 -20.87
N GLU A 21 16.34 3.15 -20.39
CA GLU A 21 16.12 1.72 -20.12
C GLU A 21 15.13 1.50 -18.97
N GLY A 22 15.22 2.30 -17.91
CA GLY A 22 14.23 2.29 -16.83
C GLY A 22 12.83 2.66 -17.32
N LEU A 23 12.71 3.62 -18.23
CA LEU A 23 11.44 4.03 -18.80
C LEU A 23 10.83 2.92 -19.66
N LYS A 24 11.64 2.20 -20.45
CA LYS A 24 11.18 1.00 -21.18
C LYS A 24 10.66 -0.06 -20.21
N ALA A 25 11.37 -0.33 -19.11
CA ALA A 25 10.92 -1.30 -18.11
C ALA A 25 9.57 -0.88 -17.50
N ALA A 26 9.40 0.39 -17.11
CA ALA A 26 8.15 0.90 -16.55
C ALA A 26 6.99 0.84 -17.55
N ILE A 27 7.22 1.18 -18.83
CA ILE A 27 6.21 1.08 -19.89
C ILE A 27 5.84 -0.38 -20.17
N LYS A 28 6.82 -1.29 -20.15
CA LYS A 28 6.59 -2.72 -20.30
C LYS A 28 5.71 -3.24 -19.17
N GLU A 29 6.10 -2.99 -17.92
CA GLU A 29 5.34 -3.38 -16.73
C GLU A 29 3.90 -2.85 -16.77
N TYR A 30 3.73 -1.55 -17.04
CA TYR A 30 2.42 -0.93 -17.18
C TYR A 30 1.55 -1.67 -18.20
N ASN A 31 2.07 -1.92 -19.41
CA ASN A 31 1.29 -2.54 -20.48
C ASN A 31 1.04 -4.03 -20.28
N THR A 32 2.03 -4.80 -19.81
CA THR A 32 1.97 -6.27 -19.81
C THR A 32 1.53 -6.87 -18.47
N VAL A 33 1.61 -6.10 -17.38
CA VAL A 33 1.17 -6.55 -16.05
C VAL A 33 -0.13 -5.84 -15.70
N TRP A 34 -0.07 -4.52 -15.48
CA TRP A 34 -1.16 -3.78 -14.85
C TRP A 34 -2.35 -3.49 -15.76
N MET A 35 -2.11 -3.43 -17.07
CA MET A 35 -3.14 -3.21 -18.09
C MET A 35 -3.47 -4.48 -18.89
N ASN A 36 -3.04 -5.66 -18.41
CA ASN A 36 -3.38 -6.92 -19.05
C ASN A 36 -4.86 -7.29 -18.83
N GLU A 37 -5.36 -8.28 -19.57
CA GLU A 37 -6.76 -8.68 -19.55
C GLU A 37 -7.25 -9.26 -18.22
N LEU A 38 -6.34 -9.80 -17.39
CA LEU A 38 -6.70 -10.39 -16.10
C LEU A 38 -6.84 -9.32 -15.02
N ARG A 39 -6.01 -8.27 -15.06
CA ARG A 39 -5.99 -7.16 -14.10
C ARG A 39 -6.87 -5.99 -14.52
N LEU A 40 -7.05 -5.74 -15.81
CA LEU A 40 -7.94 -4.68 -16.29
C LEU A 40 -9.40 -5.14 -16.19
N THR A 41 -10.24 -4.31 -15.58
CA THR A 41 -11.67 -4.59 -15.40
C THR A 41 -12.52 -3.84 -16.42
N ASP A 42 -13.79 -4.19 -16.50
CA ASP A 42 -14.82 -3.53 -17.31
C ASP A 42 -15.03 -2.05 -16.97
N THR A 43 -14.67 -1.63 -15.75
CA THR A 43 -14.66 -0.21 -15.35
C THR A 43 -13.57 0.60 -16.06
N GLY A 44 -12.57 -0.07 -16.67
CA GLY A 44 -11.35 0.54 -17.21
C GLY A 44 -10.27 0.82 -16.16
N LEU A 45 -10.51 0.44 -14.90
CA LEU A 45 -9.53 0.46 -13.81
C LEU A 45 -8.92 -0.92 -13.61
N SER A 46 -7.75 -0.96 -12.95
CA SER A 46 -7.04 -2.21 -12.67
C SER A 46 -7.39 -2.76 -11.28
N ARG A 47 -7.20 -4.06 -11.10
CA ARG A 47 -7.27 -4.78 -9.81
C ARG A 47 -5.96 -5.52 -9.55
N TYR A 48 -5.75 -5.90 -8.29
CA TYR A 48 -4.78 -6.94 -7.96
C TYR A 48 -5.34 -8.30 -8.37
N TYR A 49 -4.57 -9.08 -9.12
CA TYR A 49 -4.98 -10.39 -9.61
C TYR A 49 -3.81 -11.37 -9.52
N GLY A 50 -3.75 -12.09 -8.40
CA GLY A 50 -2.74 -13.10 -8.14
C GLY A 50 -2.91 -14.32 -9.04
N GLU A 51 -2.22 -14.29 -10.18
CA GLU A 51 -2.09 -15.40 -11.12
C GLU A 51 -1.46 -16.63 -10.42
N GLY A 52 -1.61 -17.81 -11.02
CA GLY A 52 -1.13 -19.08 -10.48
C GLY A 52 -2.25 -19.99 -9.97
N PHE A 53 -1.86 -21.21 -9.59
CA PHE A 53 -2.78 -22.26 -9.17
C PHE A 53 -2.30 -22.93 -7.89
N GLY A 54 -3.24 -23.55 -7.17
CA GLY A 54 -2.94 -24.28 -5.95
C GLY A 54 -2.76 -23.39 -4.73
N ILE A 55 -2.27 -24.02 -3.67
CA ILE A 55 -2.05 -23.44 -2.34
C ILE A 55 -0.69 -22.72 -2.33
N PRO A 56 -0.58 -21.49 -1.80
CA PRO A 56 0.69 -20.77 -1.68
C PRO A 56 1.71 -21.58 -0.84
N PRO A 57 2.85 -21.98 -1.44
CA PRO A 57 3.79 -22.89 -0.80
C PRO A 57 4.63 -22.23 0.31
N GLU A 58 4.65 -20.89 0.39
CA GLU A 58 5.44 -20.12 1.35
C GLU A 58 4.77 -19.96 2.72
N THR A 59 3.51 -20.38 2.85
CA THR A 59 2.77 -20.31 4.12
C THR A 59 3.17 -21.43 5.08
N GLU A 60 2.97 -21.18 6.38
CA GLU A 60 3.26 -22.19 7.39
C GLU A 60 2.45 -23.47 7.18
N PRO A 61 3.04 -24.66 7.46
CA PRO A 61 2.30 -25.91 7.46
C PRO A 61 1.03 -25.81 8.31
N GLY A 62 -0.11 -26.11 7.69
CA GLY A 62 -1.41 -26.09 8.37
C GLY A 62 -2.16 -24.75 8.33
N HIS A 63 -1.56 -23.68 7.80
CA HIS A 63 -2.18 -22.35 7.72
C HIS A 63 -3.59 -22.37 7.10
N PHE A 64 -3.78 -23.16 6.04
CA PHE A 64 -5.04 -23.28 5.32
C PHE A 64 -5.92 -24.47 5.76
N ASN A 65 -5.57 -25.20 6.83
CA ASN A 65 -6.30 -26.43 7.19
C ASN A 65 -7.79 -26.20 7.39
N HIS A 66 -8.16 -25.14 8.10
CA HIS A 66 -9.55 -24.76 8.33
C HIS A 66 -10.36 -24.51 7.04
N ILE A 67 -9.71 -24.07 5.96
CA ILE A 67 -10.33 -23.87 4.63
C ILE A 67 -10.39 -25.17 3.84
N LEU A 68 -9.37 -26.02 3.96
CA LEU A 68 -9.18 -27.23 3.15
C LEU A 68 -9.91 -28.45 3.72
N GLU A 69 -10.09 -28.53 5.04
CA GLU A 69 -10.75 -29.65 5.73
C GLU A 69 -12.15 -30.00 5.18
N PRO A 70 -13.05 -29.03 4.92
CA PRO A 70 -14.35 -29.33 4.32
C PRO A 70 -14.23 -30.00 2.94
N TYR A 71 -13.24 -29.62 2.14
CA TYR A 71 -13.01 -30.22 0.82
C TYR A 71 -12.36 -31.60 0.94
N ALA A 72 -11.38 -31.79 1.82
CA ALA A 72 -10.81 -33.12 2.09
C ALA A 72 -11.88 -34.12 2.54
N LYS A 73 -12.80 -33.70 3.43
CA LYS A 73 -13.97 -34.48 3.86
C LYS A 73 -14.91 -34.78 2.69
N LYS A 74 -15.21 -33.80 1.82
CA LYS A 74 -16.02 -34.00 0.59
C LYS A 74 -15.47 -35.12 -0.30
N TYR A 75 -14.14 -35.19 -0.48
CA TYR A 75 -13.48 -36.20 -1.31
C TYR A 75 -13.13 -37.50 -0.57
N LYS A 76 -13.44 -37.61 0.73
CA LYS A 76 -13.13 -38.79 1.57
C LYS A 76 -11.65 -39.19 1.53
N ILE A 77 -10.76 -38.19 1.55
CA ILE A 77 -9.31 -38.39 1.57
C ILE A 77 -8.68 -37.56 2.69
N SER A 78 -7.46 -37.91 3.12
CA SER A 78 -6.70 -37.09 4.08
C SER A 78 -6.42 -35.70 3.50
N ILE A 79 -6.22 -34.72 4.38
CA ILE A 79 -5.92 -33.34 3.97
C ILE A 79 -4.64 -33.27 3.13
N ASP A 80 -3.59 -33.99 3.49
CA ASP A 80 -2.33 -34.03 2.74
C ASP A 80 -2.54 -34.59 1.32
N LYS A 81 -3.37 -35.63 1.20
CA LYS A 81 -3.71 -36.22 -0.10
C LYS A 81 -4.55 -35.26 -0.94
N PHE A 82 -5.47 -34.53 -0.30
CA PHE A 82 -6.26 -33.49 -0.97
C PHE A 82 -5.35 -32.37 -1.49
N ILE A 83 -4.46 -31.83 -0.65
CA ILE A 83 -3.48 -30.79 -1.00
C ILE A 83 -2.68 -31.20 -2.23
N LYS A 84 -2.09 -32.41 -2.22
CA LYS A 84 -1.31 -32.92 -3.35
C LYS A 84 -2.12 -32.99 -4.64
N LYS A 85 -3.33 -33.56 -4.58
CA LYS A 85 -4.22 -33.69 -5.74
C LYS A 85 -4.71 -32.34 -6.26
N TYR A 86 -5.00 -31.40 -5.36
CA TYR A 86 -5.45 -30.05 -5.71
C TYR A 86 -4.33 -29.25 -6.38
N ASN A 87 -3.12 -29.28 -5.82
CA ASN A 87 -1.95 -28.61 -6.41
C ASN A 87 -1.56 -29.20 -7.78
N ASN A 88 -1.69 -30.52 -7.95
CA ASN A 88 -1.47 -31.20 -9.23
C ASN A 88 -2.60 -30.99 -10.27
N ARG A 89 -3.66 -30.25 -9.91
CA ARG A 89 -4.88 -30.07 -10.73
C ARG A 89 -5.61 -31.38 -11.07
N GLU A 90 -5.42 -32.43 -10.28
CA GLU A 90 -6.24 -33.66 -10.34
C GLU A 90 -7.63 -33.42 -9.73
N ILE A 91 -7.74 -32.49 -8.79
CA ILE A 91 -9.00 -32.01 -8.21
C ILE A 91 -9.17 -30.53 -8.59
N ILE A 92 -10.33 -30.21 -9.18
CA ILE A 92 -10.70 -28.83 -9.54
C ILE A 92 -11.91 -28.43 -8.71
N GLU A 93 -11.74 -27.40 -7.89
CA GLU A 93 -12.79 -26.86 -7.02
C GLU A 93 -12.91 -25.34 -7.25
N PRO A 94 -13.84 -24.88 -8.11
CA PRO A 94 -13.91 -23.46 -8.50
C PRO A 94 -14.07 -22.48 -7.33
N LYS A 95 -14.77 -22.90 -6.26
CA LYS A 95 -14.91 -22.09 -5.03
C LYS A 95 -13.58 -21.94 -4.29
N LEU A 96 -12.79 -23.01 -4.22
CA LEU A 96 -11.47 -23.01 -3.60
C LEU A 96 -10.45 -22.25 -4.48
N ASP A 97 -10.53 -22.42 -5.80
CA ASP A 97 -9.75 -21.64 -6.77
C ASP A 97 -10.02 -20.12 -6.58
N LYS A 98 -11.29 -19.70 -6.47
CA LYS A 98 -11.65 -18.31 -6.21
C LYS A 98 -11.07 -17.82 -4.88
N TYR A 99 -11.13 -18.64 -3.82
CA TYR A 99 -10.52 -18.30 -2.53
C TYR A 99 -9.01 -18.00 -2.67
N PHE A 100 -8.25 -18.89 -3.31
CA PHE A 100 -6.80 -18.71 -3.48
C PHE A 100 -6.44 -17.59 -4.45
N ILE A 101 -7.30 -17.26 -5.42
CA ILE A 101 -7.13 -16.04 -6.23
C ILE A 101 -7.22 -14.80 -5.34
N HIS A 102 -8.22 -14.72 -4.45
CA HIS A 102 -8.32 -13.59 -3.51
C HIS A 102 -7.16 -13.53 -2.53
N ASP A 103 -6.70 -14.66 -2.00
CA ASP A 103 -5.53 -14.73 -1.11
C ASP A 103 -4.26 -14.21 -1.80
N ARG A 104 -3.94 -14.72 -3.01
CA ARG A 104 -2.78 -14.23 -3.77
C ARG A 104 -2.92 -12.76 -4.19
N SER A 105 -4.10 -12.31 -4.60
CA SER A 105 -4.35 -10.89 -4.89
C SER A 105 -4.16 -9.99 -3.66
N LEU A 106 -4.52 -10.47 -2.48
CA LEU A 106 -4.28 -9.76 -1.22
C LEU A 106 -2.78 -9.66 -0.93
N ARG A 107 -1.99 -10.71 -1.19
CA ARG A 107 -0.52 -10.69 -1.10
C ARG A 107 0.10 -9.73 -2.13
N GLU A 108 -0.36 -9.75 -3.38
CA GLU A 108 0.10 -8.83 -4.45
C GLU A 108 -0.12 -7.35 -4.07
N SER A 109 -1.12 -7.05 -3.24
CA SER A 109 -1.39 -5.70 -2.76
C SER A 109 -0.39 -5.18 -1.71
N GLY A 110 0.41 -6.07 -1.12
CA GLY A 110 1.29 -5.79 0.01
C GLY A 110 0.58 -5.50 1.34
N HIS A 111 -0.74 -5.72 1.43
CA HIS A 111 -1.54 -5.55 2.65
C HIS A 111 -2.06 -6.90 3.17
N ASP A 112 -1.19 -7.90 3.18
CA ASP A 112 -1.47 -9.24 3.70
C ASP A 112 -1.25 -9.29 5.23
N THR A 113 -2.26 -9.45 6.08
CA THR A 113 -3.69 -9.42 5.75
C THR A 113 -4.42 -8.20 6.36
N SER A 114 -5.51 -7.80 5.71
CA SER A 114 -6.46 -6.77 6.14
C SER A 114 -7.88 -7.20 5.76
N TYR A 115 -8.84 -6.91 6.63
CA TYR A 115 -10.27 -7.11 6.36
C TYR A 115 -10.80 -6.28 5.18
N ARG A 116 -10.05 -5.27 4.73
CA ARG A 116 -10.32 -4.55 3.48
C ARG A 116 -10.28 -5.48 2.26
N LEU A 117 -9.47 -6.53 2.30
CA LEU A 117 -9.09 -7.32 1.13
C LEU A 117 -9.39 -8.82 1.24
N ILE A 118 -9.54 -9.35 2.46
CA ILE A 118 -9.80 -10.78 2.69
C ILE A 118 -11.05 -11.22 1.90
N ASN A 119 -10.89 -12.30 1.11
CA ASN A 119 -11.94 -12.91 0.27
C ASN A 119 -12.56 -12.00 -0.79
N ILE A 120 -12.06 -10.77 -0.98
CA ILE A 120 -12.64 -9.83 -1.95
C ILE A 120 -11.60 -9.13 -2.82
N SER A 121 -10.30 -9.19 -2.51
CA SER A 121 -9.22 -8.43 -3.18
C SER A 121 -9.29 -8.46 -4.72
N ALA A 122 -9.36 -9.66 -5.32
CA ALA A 122 -9.49 -9.84 -6.77
C ALA A 122 -10.79 -9.28 -7.41
N SER A 123 -11.77 -8.86 -6.62
CA SER A 123 -13.00 -8.23 -7.12
C SER A 123 -13.00 -6.71 -6.92
N LEU A 124 -11.87 -6.12 -6.49
CA LEU A 124 -11.77 -4.69 -6.19
C LEU A 124 -10.93 -3.94 -7.22
N ASN A 125 -11.46 -2.82 -7.71
CA ASN A 125 -10.64 -1.72 -8.19
C ASN A 125 -10.23 -0.88 -6.98
N THR A 126 -9.00 -1.05 -6.53
CA THR A 126 -8.52 -0.41 -5.30
C THR A 126 -7.98 0.99 -5.55
N VAL A 127 -8.13 1.88 -4.56
CA VAL A 127 -7.69 3.27 -4.63
C VAL A 127 -6.17 3.37 -4.70
N ASP A 128 -5.44 2.51 -3.98
CA ASP A 128 -3.98 2.45 -3.99
C ASP A 128 -3.44 2.18 -5.41
N LEU A 129 -3.74 1.01 -5.99
CA LEU A 129 -3.23 0.58 -7.29
C LEU A 129 -3.55 1.61 -8.37
N ASN A 130 -4.79 2.10 -8.42
CA ASN A 130 -5.18 3.04 -9.46
C ASN A 130 -4.56 4.43 -9.25
N SER A 131 -4.23 4.82 -8.02
CA SER A 131 -3.42 6.02 -7.76
C SER A 131 -1.96 5.84 -8.18
N LEU A 132 -1.38 4.65 -7.94
CA LEU A 132 -0.03 4.30 -8.38
C LEU A 132 0.08 4.27 -9.91
N LEU A 133 -0.91 3.72 -10.60
CA LEU A 133 -0.97 3.71 -12.06
C LEU A 133 -1.17 5.11 -12.65
N TYR A 134 -1.97 5.97 -12.00
CA TYR A 134 -2.03 7.38 -12.37
C TYR A 134 -0.65 8.04 -12.26
N LYS A 135 0.11 7.72 -11.20
CA LYS A 135 1.47 8.23 -11.03
C LYS A 135 2.42 7.70 -12.11
N TYR A 136 2.32 6.42 -12.50
CA TYR A 136 3.07 5.88 -13.65
C TYR A 136 2.79 6.69 -14.91
N GLU A 137 1.52 6.90 -15.25
CA GLU A 137 1.13 7.64 -16.44
C GLU A 137 1.67 9.07 -16.44
N LYS A 138 1.60 9.76 -15.27
CA LYS A 138 2.12 11.12 -15.11
C LYS A 138 3.65 11.20 -15.14
N ASP A 139 4.35 10.23 -14.57
CA ASP A 139 5.81 10.21 -14.57
C ASP A 139 6.34 9.88 -15.97
N ILE A 140 5.72 8.94 -16.68
CA ILE A 140 6.08 8.62 -18.07
C ILE A 140 5.82 9.85 -18.96
N GLU A 141 4.68 10.52 -18.81
CA GLU A 141 4.39 11.77 -19.52
C GLU A 141 5.48 12.82 -19.28
N PHE A 142 5.85 13.05 -18.01
CA PHE A 142 6.89 14.01 -17.63
C PHE A 142 8.25 13.64 -18.21
N ILE A 143 8.68 12.39 -18.04
CA ILE A 143 10.00 11.95 -18.50
C ILE A 143 10.14 12.09 -20.02
N ILE A 144 9.12 11.68 -20.79
CA ILE A 144 9.14 11.78 -22.25
C ILE A 144 9.26 13.25 -22.69
N LYS A 145 8.52 14.14 -22.02
CA LYS A 145 8.52 15.56 -22.35
C LYS A 145 9.84 16.24 -22.01
N GLU A 146 10.35 16.03 -20.80
CA GLU A 146 11.49 16.79 -20.28
C GLU A 146 12.86 16.22 -20.69
N TYR A 147 12.96 14.91 -20.95
CA TYR A 147 14.25 14.26 -21.20
C TYR A 147 14.38 13.59 -22.57
N PHE A 148 13.31 13.56 -23.37
CA PHE A 148 13.28 12.91 -24.68
C PHE A 148 12.56 13.73 -25.75
N ASP A 149 12.57 15.06 -25.64
CA ASP A 149 12.03 15.99 -26.65
C ASP A 149 10.60 15.66 -27.11
N ASP A 150 9.76 15.22 -26.18
CA ASP A 150 8.38 14.76 -26.42
C ASP A 150 8.25 13.57 -27.39
N SER A 151 9.32 12.81 -27.62
CA SER A 151 9.35 11.67 -28.54
C SER A 151 10.28 10.56 -28.06
N PHE A 152 9.70 9.52 -27.46
CA PHE A 152 10.43 8.40 -26.90
C PHE A 152 10.27 7.11 -27.72
N THR A 153 11.35 6.65 -28.35
CA THR A 153 11.41 5.38 -29.08
C THR A 153 11.50 4.19 -28.11
N TYR A 154 10.38 3.52 -27.87
CA TYR A 154 10.30 2.33 -27.01
C TYR A 154 10.84 1.08 -27.72
N SER A 155 10.49 0.90 -29.00
CA SER A 155 10.99 -0.18 -29.86
C SER A 155 11.04 0.28 -31.31
N LYS A 156 11.55 -0.56 -32.24
CA LYS A 156 11.69 -0.23 -33.67
C LYS A 156 10.41 0.35 -34.30
N ASN A 157 9.23 -0.07 -33.82
CA ASN A 157 7.93 0.29 -34.39
C ASN A 157 7.04 1.11 -33.43
N ILE A 158 7.53 1.43 -32.22
CA ILE A 158 6.71 2.07 -31.18
C ILE A 158 7.44 3.29 -30.65
N THR A 159 6.82 4.44 -30.86
CA THR A 159 7.25 5.72 -30.29
C THR A 159 6.11 6.31 -29.48
N TYR A 160 6.40 6.73 -28.26
CA TYR A 160 5.44 7.41 -27.38
C TYR A 160 5.72 8.91 -27.33
N LYS A 161 4.65 9.71 -27.37
CA LYS A 161 4.66 11.13 -27.03
C LYS A 161 4.06 11.35 -25.64
N SER A 162 4.39 12.44 -24.96
CA SER A 162 3.80 12.77 -23.66
C SER A 162 2.27 12.90 -23.74
N SER A 163 1.73 13.41 -24.85
CA SER A 163 0.29 13.57 -25.09
C SER A 163 -0.50 12.26 -25.00
N PHE A 164 0.10 11.12 -25.39
CA PHE A 164 -0.51 9.81 -25.25
C PHE A 164 -0.74 9.44 -23.78
N TRP A 165 0.29 9.63 -22.95
CA TRP A 165 0.25 9.33 -21.51
C TRP A 165 -0.59 10.34 -20.74
N ARG A 166 -0.61 11.60 -21.18
CA ARG A 166 -1.56 12.62 -20.69
C ARG A 166 -3.01 12.20 -20.91
N LYS A 167 -3.35 11.68 -22.08
CA LYS A 167 -4.70 11.18 -22.35
C LYS A 167 -5.06 10.00 -21.43
N LYS A 168 -4.14 9.06 -21.22
CA LYS A 168 -4.31 7.92 -20.29
C LYS A 168 -4.59 8.39 -18.86
N SER A 169 -3.76 9.28 -18.33
CA SER A 169 -3.93 9.81 -16.96
C SER A 169 -5.23 10.59 -16.77
N LEU A 170 -5.65 11.38 -17.75
CA LEU A 170 -6.94 12.08 -17.70
C LEU A 170 -8.13 11.12 -17.69
N ILE A 171 -8.07 10.04 -18.48
CA ILE A 171 -9.11 9.00 -18.47
C ILE A 171 -9.13 8.30 -17.11
N ARG A 172 -7.97 7.87 -16.58
CA ARG A 172 -7.90 7.20 -15.28
C ARG A 172 -8.43 8.08 -14.16
N LYS A 173 -8.03 9.36 -14.12
CA LYS A 173 -8.55 10.33 -13.13
C LYS A 173 -10.08 10.42 -13.18
N LYS A 174 -10.67 10.48 -14.39
CA LYS A 174 -12.12 10.49 -14.56
C LYS A 174 -12.77 9.21 -14.03
N LEU A 175 -12.19 8.05 -14.30
CA LEU A 175 -12.70 6.75 -13.84
C LEU A 175 -12.56 6.58 -12.32
N ILE A 176 -11.44 7.00 -11.72
CA ILE A 176 -11.25 7.04 -10.26
C ILE A 176 -12.31 7.92 -9.61
N ASN A 177 -12.55 9.12 -10.13
CA ASN A 177 -13.60 10.00 -9.61
C ASN A 177 -15.02 9.44 -9.81
N LYS A 178 -15.25 8.64 -10.86
CA LYS A 178 -16.54 8.01 -11.12
C LYS A 178 -16.81 6.85 -10.15
N TYR A 179 -15.84 5.97 -9.98
CA TYR A 179 -16.06 4.68 -9.32
C TYR A 179 -15.57 4.64 -7.89
N LEU A 180 -14.57 5.44 -7.51
CA LEU A 180 -13.90 5.32 -6.21
C LEU A 180 -14.25 6.48 -5.27
N TRP A 181 -14.73 7.63 -5.77
CA TRP A 181 -15.07 8.78 -4.94
C TRP A 181 -16.52 8.74 -4.44
N ASP A 182 -16.69 8.79 -3.12
CA ASP A 182 -18.00 8.96 -2.49
C ASP A 182 -18.26 10.46 -2.23
N ASN A 183 -19.20 11.05 -2.96
CA ASN A 183 -19.55 12.47 -2.79
C ASN A 183 -20.22 12.79 -1.46
N THR A 184 -20.87 11.82 -0.82
CA THR A 184 -21.59 12.02 0.45
C THR A 184 -20.62 12.01 1.61
N LYS A 185 -19.72 11.01 1.64
CA LYS A 185 -18.70 10.89 2.68
C LYS A 185 -17.49 11.79 2.43
N GLY A 186 -17.26 12.17 1.18
CA GLY A 186 -16.11 12.96 0.78
C GLY A 186 -14.79 12.18 0.93
N VAL A 187 -14.81 10.89 0.59
CA VAL A 187 -13.69 9.95 0.73
C VAL A 187 -13.58 9.05 -0.50
N PHE A 188 -12.36 8.63 -0.84
CA PHE A 188 -12.14 7.58 -1.83
C PHE A 188 -12.19 6.19 -1.18
N PHE A 189 -13.02 5.29 -1.71
CA PHE A 189 -13.08 3.88 -1.30
C PHE A 189 -12.77 2.95 -2.47
N ASP A 190 -12.35 1.74 -2.15
CA ASP A 190 -12.23 0.67 -3.15
C ASP A 190 -13.61 0.33 -3.71
N TYR A 191 -13.68 0.05 -5.01
CA TYR A 191 -14.92 -0.30 -5.70
C TYR A 191 -14.95 -1.78 -6.03
N ASN A 192 -15.99 -2.47 -5.57
CA ASN A 192 -16.24 -3.85 -5.97
C ASN A 192 -17.01 -3.85 -7.30
N PHE A 193 -16.32 -4.18 -8.39
CA PHE A 193 -16.92 -4.13 -9.73
C PHE A 193 -17.90 -5.29 -9.98
N GLU A 194 -17.69 -6.46 -9.36
CA GLU A 194 -18.64 -7.57 -9.42
C GLU A 194 -20.00 -7.22 -8.80
N LYS A 195 -20.00 -6.42 -7.73
CA LYS A 195 -21.21 -5.96 -7.02
C LYS A 195 -21.66 -4.56 -7.43
N SER A 196 -20.89 -3.89 -8.28
CA SER A 196 -21.09 -2.50 -8.66
C SER A 196 -21.27 -1.53 -7.47
N GLN A 197 -20.43 -1.66 -6.44
CA GLN A 197 -20.60 -0.93 -5.18
C GLN A 197 -19.27 -0.47 -4.57
N LEU A 198 -19.25 0.76 -4.04
CA LEU A 198 -18.20 1.23 -3.14
C LEU A 198 -18.18 0.42 -1.84
N THR A 199 -16.99 0.02 -1.38
CA THR A 199 -16.83 -0.77 -0.15
C THR A 199 -17.15 0.02 1.12
N GLY A 200 -16.94 1.34 1.12
CA GLY A 200 -17.08 2.18 2.31
C GLY A 200 -16.04 1.90 3.41
N PHE A 201 -14.97 1.17 3.09
CA PHE A 201 -13.91 0.78 4.03
C PHE A 201 -12.85 1.89 4.15
N GLU A 202 -12.79 2.56 5.30
CA GLU A 202 -11.91 3.69 5.57
C GLU A 202 -10.46 3.23 5.77
N SER A 203 -9.58 3.57 4.82
CA SER A 203 -8.19 3.13 4.73
C SER A 203 -7.24 4.31 4.52
N ALA A 204 -6.03 4.22 5.07
CA ALA A 204 -4.93 5.17 4.81
C ALA A 204 -4.61 5.29 3.30
N THR A 205 -4.90 4.24 2.53
CA THR A 205 -4.65 4.22 1.08
C THR A 205 -5.46 5.25 0.30
N SER A 206 -6.55 5.82 0.85
CA SER A 206 -7.28 6.93 0.22
C SER A 206 -6.38 8.15 -0.03
N PHE A 207 -5.35 8.37 0.80
CA PHE A 207 -4.39 9.47 0.63
C PHE A 207 -3.38 9.24 -0.49
N TYR A 208 -3.32 8.04 -1.10
CA TYR A 208 -2.50 7.81 -2.30
C TYR A 208 -2.97 8.71 -3.46
N THR A 209 -4.24 9.11 -3.46
CA THR A 209 -4.81 10.08 -4.41
C THR A 209 -4.17 11.47 -4.29
N MET A 210 -3.85 11.90 -3.07
CA MET A 210 -3.12 13.14 -2.81
C MET A 210 -1.61 12.95 -3.08
N TRP A 211 -1.02 11.81 -2.71
CA TRP A 211 0.39 11.54 -3.00
C TRP A 211 0.69 11.60 -4.51
N SER A 212 -0.17 10.98 -5.32
CA SER A 212 -0.08 10.96 -6.77
C SER A 212 -0.52 12.26 -7.45
N LYS A 213 -0.99 13.25 -6.67
CA LYS A 213 -1.56 14.52 -7.11
C LYS A 213 -2.79 14.39 -8.03
N LEU A 214 -3.51 13.27 -7.96
CA LEU A 214 -4.74 13.07 -8.73
C LEU A 214 -5.94 13.80 -8.11
N ALA A 215 -6.00 13.84 -6.77
CA ALA A 215 -7.09 14.46 -6.03
C ALA A 215 -7.18 15.95 -6.33
N GLU A 216 -8.39 16.48 -6.48
CA GLU A 216 -8.57 17.93 -6.57
C GLU A 216 -8.38 18.58 -5.20
N LYS A 217 -8.10 19.90 -5.16
CA LYS A 217 -7.90 20.62 -3.89
C LYS A 217 -9.07 20.43 -2.91
N LYS A 218 -10.31 20.45 -3.41
CA LYS A 218 -11.52 20.21 -2.63
C LYS A 218 -11.59 18.77 -2.09
N GLN A 219 -11.20 17.79 -2.90
CA GLN A 219 -11.15 16.39 -2.45
C GLN A 219 -10.06 16.18 -1.41
N ALA A 220 -8.89 16.80 -1.58
CA ALA A 220 -7.82 16.76 -0.59
C ALA A 220 -8.24 17.39 0.75
N GLN A 221 -8.90 18.55 0.70
CA GLN A 221 -9.48 19.17 1.89
C GLN A 221 -10.52 18.26 2.56
N SER A 222 -11.37 17.62 1.76
CA SER A 222 -12.35 16.66 2.25
C SER A 222 -11.71 15.44 2.92
N LEU A 223 -10.63 14.88 2.36
CA LEU A 223 -9.90 13.77 3.00
C LEU A 223 -9.28 14.18 4.34
N VAL A 224 -8.69 15.38 4.40
CA VAL A 224 -8.12 15.93 5.64
C VAL A 224 -9.20 16.16 6.69
N ASN A 225 -10.39 16.61 6.31
CA ASN A 225 -11.46 16.90 7.26
C ASN A 225 -12.26 15.66 7.67
N ASN A 226 -12.49 14.72 6.76
CA ASN A 226 -13.47 13.65 6.95
C ASN A 226 -12.84 12.28 7.22
N LEU A 227 -11.60 12.03 6.76
CA LEU A 227 -10.92 10.74 6.92
C LEU A 227 -9.74 10.81 7.89
N LEU A 228 -8.90 11.85 7.80
CA LEU A 228 -7.72 11.96 8.66
C LEU A 228 -8.05 11.85 10.17
N PRO A 229 -9.14 12.45 10.70
CA PRO A 229 -9.48 12.31 12.12
C PRO A 229 -9.78 10.87 12.56
N HIS A 230 -10.12 9.97 11.62
CA HIS A 230 -10.38 8.56 11.91
C HIS A 230 -9.11 7.69 11.85
N LEU A 231 -8.02 8.23 11.31
CA LEU A 231 -6.76 7.50 11.08
C LEU A 231 -5.61 8.06 11.90
N GLU A 232 -5.66 9.32 12.29
CA GLU A 232 -4.64 9.89 13.15
C GLU A 232 -4.72 9.30 14.57
N ALA A 233 -3.59 8.82 15.06
CA ALA A 233 -3.40 8.23 16.37
C ALA A 233 -2.29 8.96 17.14
N PRO A 234 -2.10 8.70 18.45
CA PRO A 234 -0.98 9.25 19.23
C PRO A 234 0.40 8.94 18.63
N GLY A 235 0.56 7.75 18.04
CA GLY A 235 1.82 7.27 17.50
C GLY A 235 2.04 7.48 16.00
N GLY A 236 1.13 8.16 15.30
CA GLY A 236 1.21 8.37 13.85
C GLY A 236 -0.13 8.10 13.18
N ILE A 237 -0.11 7.35 12.08
CA ILE A 237 -1.29 7.09 11.25
C ILE A 237 -1.63 5.61 11.23
N LEU A 238 -2.89 5.29 11.52
CA LEU A 238 -3.49 3.96 11.43
C LEU A 238 -3.63 3.53 9.97
N SER A 239 -3.45 2.24 9.69
CA SER A 239 -3.69 1.69 8.35
C SER A 239 -5.17 1.74 7.96
N THR A 240 -6.07 1.51 8.91
CA THR A 240 -7.53 1.55 8.69
C THR A 240 -8.24 2.16 9.90
N SER A 241 -9.47 2.67 9.72
CA SER A 241 -10.20 3.22 10.85
C SER A 241 -10.69 2.11 11.78
N LYS A 242 -10.82 2.42 13.08
CA LYS A 242 -11.41 1.50 14.07
C LYS A 242 -12.79 0.99 13.63
N LYS A 243 -13.58 1.87 13.01
CA LYS A 243 -14.91 1.56 12.50
C LYS A 243 -14.87 0.51 11.39
N SER A 244 -13.97 0.66 10.41
CA SER A 244 -13.84 -0.29 9.30
C SER A 244 -13.13 -1.59 9.70
N CYS A 245 -12.18 -1.54 10.63
CA CYS A 245 -11.60 -2.74 11.23
C CYS A 245 -12.68 -3.61 11.88
N GLY A 246 -13.68 -3.01 12.54
CA GLY A 246 -14.81 -3.72 13.13
C GLY A 246 -14.45 -4.45 14.44
N LYS A 247 -15.33 -5.35 14.91
CA LYS A 247 -15.12 -6.08 16.16
C LYS A 247 -14.19 -7.28 15.94
N ILE A 248 -13.20 -7.42 16.81
CA ILE A 248 -12.30 -8.56 16.88
C ILE A 248 -12.89 -9.64 17.79
N SER A 249 -12.76 -10.91 17.40
CA SER A 249 -13.25 -12.08 18.15
C SER A 249 -12.41 -13.31 17.80
N SER A 250 -12.65 -14.44 18.49
CA SER A 250 -11.99 -15.72 18.18
C SER A 250 -12.20 -16.17 16.72
N THR A 251 -13.35 -15.87 16.13
CA THR A 251 -13.67 -16.19 14.73
C THR A 251 -13.32 -15.06 13.74
N ARG A 252 -12.86 -13.91 14.24
CA ARG A 252 -12.47 -12.74 13.45
C ARG A 252 -11.27 -12.06 14.12
N PRO A 253 -10.08 -12.68 14.07
CA PRO A 253 -8.90 -12.23 14.81
C PRO A 253 -8.33 -10.91 14.28
N GLN A 254 -7.48 -10.26 15.07
CA GLN A 254 -6.81 -9.04 14.66
C GLN A 254 -5.94 -9.28 13.41
N ARG A 255 -5.97 -8.34 12.47
CA ARG A 255 -5.17 -8.38 11.23
C ARG A 255 -4.09 -7.31 11.24
N GLN A 256 -2.93 -7.60 10.66
CA GLN A 256 -1.75 -6.77 10.82
C GLN A 256 -1.79 -5.44 10.05
N TRP A 257 -2.57 -5.36 8.95
CA TRP A 257 -2.76 -4.13 8.17
C TRP A 257 -4.06 -3.38 8.53
N ASP A 258 -4.64 -3.66 9.70
CA ASP A 258 -5.82 -2.96 10.22
C ASP A 258 -5.52 -2.21 11.52
N TYR A 259 -6.42 -1.30 11.93
CA TYR A 259 -6.43 -0.73 13.29
C TYR A 259 -6.14 -1.82 14.35
N PRO A 260 -5.26 -1.59 15.34
CA PRO A 260 -4.64 -0.32 15.75
C PRO A 260 -3.25 -0.06 15.13
N PHE A 261 -2.86 -0.80 14.09
CA PHE A 261 -1.48 -0.77 13.61
C PHE A 261 -1.21 0.37 12.61
N GLY A 262 0.02 0.86 12.65
CA GLY A 262 0.56 1.82 11.70
C GLY A 262 1.84 1.27 11.05
N TRP A 263 1.96 1.51 9.75
CA TRP A 263 3.06 1.02 8.92
C TRP A 263 3.79 2.18 8.27
N ALA A 264 5.13 2.10 8.21
CA ALA A 264 6.00 3.11 7.64
C ALA A 264 5.60 3.57 6.22
N PRO A 265 5.22 2.69 5.26
CA PRO A 265 4.79 3.11 3.93
C PRO A 265 3.60 4.08 3.94
N HIS A 266 2.60 3.85 4.80
CA HIS A 266 1.44 4.74 4.94
C HIS A 266 1.87 6.10 5.48
N GLN A 267 2.79 6.13 6.45
CA GLN A 267 3.30 7.39 7.00
C GLN A 267 3.99 8.22 5.92
N ILE A 268 4.97 7.63 5.23
CA ILE A 268 5.79 8.28 4.21
C ILE A 268 4.91 8.87 3.11
N ILE A 269 3.95 8.08 2.62
CA ILE A 269 3.05 8.51 1.54
C ILE A 269 2.15 9.65 2.02
N ILE A 270 1.59 9.57 3.23
CA ILE A 270 0.67 10.59 3.73
C ILE A 270 1.41 11.90 4.04
N TRP A 271 2.62 11.86 4.58
CA TRP A 271 3.42 13.08 4.76
C TRP A 271 3.66 13.78 3.42
N LYS A 272 4.08 13.02 2.41
CA LYS A 272 4.30 13.59 1.07
C LYS A 272 2.98 14.06 0.43
N ALA A 273 1.88 13.35 0.66
CA ALA A 273 0.54 13.74 0.21
C ALA A 273 0.09 15.07 0.83
N LEU A 274 0.24 15.23 2.14
CA LEU A 274 -0.10 16.45 2.87
C LEU A 274 0.79 17.62 2.42
N SER A 275 2.09 17.39 2.32
CA SER A 275 3.06 18.37 1.81
C SER A 275 2.73 18.82 0.38
N ASN A 276 2.37 17.90 -0.52
CA ASN A 276 1.97 18.21 -1.90
C ASN A 276 0.77 19.17 -2.00
N TYR A 277 -0.06 19.25 -0.95
CA TYR A 277 -1.29 20.07 -0.92
C TYR A 277 -1.22 21.23 0.09
N GLY A 278 -0.04 21.51 0.65
CA GLY A 278 0.18 22.65 1.54
C GLY A 278 -0.24 22.43 3.00
N TYR A 279 -0.51 21.19 3.42
CA TYR A 279 -0.85 20.86 4.80
C TYR A 279 0.41 20.62 5.66
N SER A 280 1.38 21.53 5.61
CA SER A 280 2.70 21.35 6.25
C SER A 280 2.61 21.19 7.77
N ASN A 281 1.74 21.95 8.45
CA ASN A 281 1.58 21.83 9.91
C ASN A 281 1.02 20.46 10.32
N ILE A 282 0.09 19.91 9.54
CA ILE A 282 -0.46 18.57 9.77
C ILE A 282 0.63 17.52 9.51
N CYS A 283 1.40 17.70 8.43
CA CYS A 283 2.52 16.83 8.07
C CYS A 283 3.56 16.77 9.19
N GLU A 284 4.01 17.92 9.70
CA GLU A 284 4.98 18.02 10.79
C GLU A 284 4.48 17.31 12.05
N ARG A 285 3.23 17.55 12.45
CA ARG A 285 2.61 16.88 13.61
C ARG A 285 2.58 15.35 13.46
N LEU A 286 2.15 14.84 12.31
CA LEU A 286 2.07 13.39 12.08
C LEU A 286 3.47 12.75 11.98
N ALA A 287 4.43 13.44 11.36
CA ALA A 287 5.82 12.98 11.32
C ALA A 287 6.42 12.94 12.72
N TYR A 288 6.20 13.98 13.54
CA TYR A 288 6.68 14.02 14.92
C TYR A 288 6.12 12.87 15.76
N LYS A 289 4.82 12.58 15.68
CA LYS A 289 4.17 11.47 16.39
C LYS A 289 4.80 10.11 16.07
N TRP A 290 5.08 9.86 14.79
CA TRP A 290 5.71 8.62 14.34
C TRP A 290 7.17 8.54 14.78
N LEU A 291 7.95 9.61 14.59
CA LEU A 291 9.34 9.66 15.02
C LEU A 291 9.47 9.48 16.53
N TYR A 292 8.60 10.14 17.32
CA TYR A 292 8.54 9.96 18.76
C TYR A 292 8.29 8.49 19.13
N THR A 293 7.36 7.82 18.45
CA THR A 293 7.07 6.40 18.68
C THR A 293 8.30 5.53 18.40
N ILE A 294 9.00 5.76 17.30
CA ILE A 294 10.24 5.05 16.96
C ILE A 294 11.31 5.32 18.03
N THR A 295 11.61 6.59 18.31
CA THR A 295 12.68 6.98 19.24
C THR A 295 12.41 6.46 20.65
N LYS A 296 11.17 6.57 21.14
CA LYS A 296 10.80 6.05 22.45
C LYS A 296 10.99 4.54 22.54
N ASN A 297 10.53 3.78 21.54
CA ASN A 297 10.70 2.33 21.56
C ASN A 297 12.18 1.94 21.43
N ALA A 298 12.97 2.64 20.62
CA ALA A 298 14.40 2.41 20.54
C ALA A 298 15.10 2.68 21.88
N VAL A 299 14.75 3.75 22.60
CA VAL A 299 15.33 4.06 23.91
C VAL A 299 14.91 3.04 24.97
N ASP A 300 13.61 2.72 25.04
CA ASP A 300 13.05 1.85 26.07
C ASP A 300 13.43 0.37 25.88
N TYR A 301 13.78 -0.03 24.64
CA TYR A 301 14.02 -1.43 24.26
C TYR A 301 15.34 -1.62 23.51
N ASN A 302 16.43 -1.08 24.06
CA ASN A 302 17.82 -1.38 23.66
C ASN A 302 18.11 -1.17 22.16
N GLY A 303 17.46 -0.22 21.52
CA GLY A 303 17.66 0.11 20.11
C GLY A 303 16.83 -0.71 19.12
N THR A 304 15.86 -1.50 19.60
CA THR A 304 15.00 -2.32 18.73
C THR A 304 14.14 -1.47 17.80
N ILE A 305 14.22 -1.77 16.49
CA ILE A 305 13.44 -1.14 15.43
C ILE A 305 12.59 -2.22 14.73
N PRO A 306 11.29 -2.35 15.08
CA PRO A 306 10.40 -3.37 14.53
C PRO A 306 9.94 -3.03 13.11
N GLU A 307 9.27 -4.00 12.49
CA GLU A 307 8.59 -3.83 11.20
C GLU A 307 7.44 -2.79 11.24
N LYS A 308 6.66 -2.78 12.32
CA LYS A 308 5.41 -2.01 12.49
C LYS A 308 5.14 -1.71 13.98
N PHE A 309 4.23 -0.77 14.23
CA PHE A 309 3.84 -0.33 15.59
C PHE A 309 2.33 -0.39 15.81
N ASP A 310 1.91 -0.68 17.04
CA ASP A 310 0.62 -0.24 17.54
C ASP A 310 0.74 1.28 17.78
N VAL A 311 0.03 2.06 16.96
CA VAL A 311 0.12 3.53 17.00
C VAL A 311 -0.89 4.15 17.97
N ILE A 312 -1.76 3.36 18.59
CA ILE A 312 -2.62 3.81 19.69
C ILE A 312 -1.80 3.80 20.98
N GLU A 313 -1.18 2.67 21.29
CA GLU A 313 -0.41 2.46 22.52
C GLU A 313 1.07 2.87 22.39
N ARG A 314 1.52 3.23 21.17
CA ARG A 314 2.92 3.59 20.84
C ARG A 314 3.91 2.49 21.19
N THR A 315 3.58 1.24 20.89
CA THR A 315 4.37 0.07 21.27
C THR A 315 4.66 -0.86 20.11
N HIS A 316 5.84 -1.48 20.13
CA HIS A 316 6.22 -2.55 19.22
C HIS A 316 5.74 -3.94 19.69
N LYS A 317 5.13 -4.05 20.88
CA LYS A 317 4.59 -5.32 21.40
C LYS A 317 3.29 -5.67 20.69
N ILE A 318 3.41 -6.38 19.57
CA ILE A 318 2.30 -6.71 18.67
C ILE A 318 2.17 -8.22 18.57
N PHE A 319 0.99 -8.74 18.89
CA PHE A 319 0.66 -10.18 18.90
C PHE A 319 -0.35 -10.59 17.82
N ALA A 320 -0.49 -9.79 16.75
CA ALA A 320 -1.37 -10.12 15.63
C ALA A 320 -0.64 -10.97 14.58
N GLU A 321 -1.27 -12.05 14.11
CA GLU A 321 -0.71 -13.01 13.15
C GLU A 321 0.65 -13.55 13.65
N TYR A 322 1.74 -13.41 12.89
CA TYR A 322 3.07 -13.85 13.31
C TYR A 322 3.78 -12.86 14.26
N GLY A 323 3.10 -11.79 14.68
CA GLY A 323 3.67 -10.73 15.51
C GLY A 323 4.68 -9.85 14.74
N ASN A 324 5.58 -9.23 15.48
CA ASN A 324 6.74 -8.52 14.91
C ASN A 324 7.92 -9.47 14.76
N VAL A 325 8.25 -9.83 13.52
CA VAL A 325 9.51 -10.52 13.21
C VAL A 325 10.69 -9.62 13.56
N GLY A 326 11.67 -10.20 14.24
CA GLY A 326 12.87 -9.51 14.68
C GLY A 326 12.81 -8.88 16.09
N THR A 327 11.80 -9.22 16.90
CA THR A 327 11.70 -8.79 18.30
C THR A 327 12.08 -9.88 19.31
N ASP A 328 12.09 -11.15 18.90
CA ASP A 328 12.61 -12.29 19.67
C ASP A 328 14.11 -12.46 19.41
N PHE A 329 14.95 -11.67 20.07
CA PHE A 329 16.38 -11.93 20.13
C PHE A 329 16.92 -11.60 21.52
N ASP A 330 17.82 -12.45 22.02
CA ASP A 330 18.68 -12.15 23.17
C ASP A 330 19.69 -11.01 22.88
N TYR A 331 19.74 -10.51 21.63
CA TYR A 331 20.66 -9.47 21.17
C TYR A 331 20.04 -8.54 20.12
N ILE A 332 20.34 -7.25 20.23
CA ILE A 332 19.89 -6.12 19.37
C ILE A 332 19.98 -6.46 17.87
N THR A 333 18.89 -6.31 17.11
CA THR A 333 18.91 -6.45 15.64
C THR A 333 19.80 -5.39 15.02
N ARG A 334 20.80 -5.79 14.20
CA ARG A 334 21.75 -4.83 13.60
C ARG A 334 21.14 -4.06 12.43
N GLU A 335 20.12 -4.62 11.79
CA GLU A 335 19.62 -4.19 10.49
C GLU A 335 18.35 -3.31 10.57
N GLY A 336 17.59 -3.42 11.66
CA GLY A 336 16.25 -2.85 11.76
C GLY A 336 15.32 -3.38 10.64
N PHE A 337 14.45 -2.52 10.11
CA PHE A 337 13.60 -2.86 8.97
C PHE A 337 13.65 -1.78 7.89
N GLY A 338 13.83 -2.16 6.62
CA GLY A 338 14.19 -1.22 5.53
C GLY A 338 13.28 0.00 5.41
N TRP A 339 11.95 -0.18 5.37
CA TRP A 339 11.02 0.96 5.32
C TRP A 339 10.96 1.75 6.63
N MET A 340 11.29 1.14 7.76
CA MET A 340 11.21 1.78 9.07
C MET A 340 12.38 2.75 9.19
N ASN A 341 13.57 2.27 8.82
CA ASN A 341 14.79 3.06 8.69
C ASN A 341 14.56 4.25 7.75
N ALA A 342 13.97 4.00 6.57
CA ALA A 342 13.62 5.05 5.62
C ALA A 342 12.60 6.05 6.19
N SER A 343 11.57 5.59 6.90
CA SER A 343 10.55 6.46 7.50
C SER A 343 11.14 7.39 8.56
N PHE A 344 12.13 6.92 9.32
CA PHE A 344 12.81 7.75 10.31
C PHE A 344 13.64 8.85 9.63
N GLN A 345 14.40 8.51 8.59
CA GLN A 345 15.21 9.49 7.84
C GLN A 345 14.35 10.49 7.07
N LEU A 346 13.28 10.03 6.42
CA LEU A 346 12.37 10.90 5.67
C LEU A 346 11.52 11.77 6.60
N GLY A 347 11.06 11.22 7.73
CA GLY A 347 10.25 11.96 8.71
C GLY A 347 10.98 13.18 9.26
N GLN A 348 12.30 13.08 9.48
CA GLN A 348 13.13 14.21 9.94
C GLN A 348 13.09 15.41 8.98
N LYS A 349 12.88 15.18 7.68
CA LYS A 349 12.75 16.27 6.68
C LYS A 349 11.45 17.05 6.80
N TYR A 350 10.48 16.55 7.56
CA TYR A 350 9.16 17.17 7.75
C TYR A 350 8.97 17.82 9.11
N ILE A 351 9.97 17.77 10.00
CA ILE A 351 9.92 18.43 11.31
C ILE A 351 10.97 19.53 11.39
N SER A 352 10.65 20.61 12.10
CA SER A 352 11.59 21.71 12.35
C SER A 352 12.77 21.31 13.24
N ASP A 353 13.89 22.04 13.17
CA ASP A 353 15.05 21.83 14.05
C ASP A 353 14.68 21.89 15.54
N LYS A 354 13.73 22.76 15.90
CA LYS A 354 13.15 22.81 17.26
C LYS A 354 12.53 21.47 17.64
N ASN A 355 11.74 20.88 16.74
CA ASN A 355 11.11 19.60 16.97
C ASN A 355 12.12 18.43 16.92
N ILE A 356 13.20 18.51 16.15
CA ILE A 356 14.32 17.56 16.28
C ILE A 356 14.91 17.63 17.70
N SER A 357 15.12 18.83 18.25
CA SER A 357 15.59 19.01 19.63
C SER A 357 14.60 18.45 20.67
N ASN A 358 13.30 18.66 20.47
CA ASN A 358 12.25 18.11 21.33
C ASN A 358 12.22 16.57 21.29
N LEU A 359 12.38 15.99 20.09
CA LEU A 359 12.43 14.55 19.89
C LEU A 359 13.62 13.92 20.61
N ASN A 360 14.80 14.55 20.53
CA ASN A 360 16.01 14.10 21.25
C ASN A 360 15.85 14.11 22.78
N LYS A 361 14.94 14.95 23.30
CA LYS A 361 14.56 15.02 24.72
C LYS A 361 13.37 14.12 25.07
N LEU A 362 12.85 13.36 24.10
CA LEU A 362 11.63 12.54 24.23
C LEU A 362 10.44 13.34 24.76
N ILE A 363 10.25 14.58 24.30
CA ILE A 363 9.07 15.37 24.65
C ILE A 363 7.84 14.78 23.94
N PRO A 364 6.78 14.39 24.66
CA PRO A 364 5.57 13.82 24.06
C PRO A 364 4.91 14.79 23.05
N PRO A 365 4.36 14.28 21.93
CA PRO A 365 3.68 15.11 20.94
C PRO A 365 2.57 15.98 21.53
N GLU A 366 1.87 15.48 22.55
CA GLU A 366 0.75 16.16 23.23
C GLU A 366 1.16 17.42 23.99
N TRP A 367 2.47 17.64 24.19
CA TRP A 367 3.00 18.85 24.85
C TRP A 367 3.46 19.91 23.83
N ILE A 368 3.40 19.59 22.53
CA ILE A 368 3.91 20.43 21.45
C ILE A 368 2.78 20.89 20.54
N PHE A 369 1.86 19.99 20.20
CA PHE A 369 0.70 20.21 19.34
C PHE A 369 -0.58 20.01 20.11
#